data_AF-A0A139SMR9-F1
#
_entry.id   AF-A0A139SMR9-F1
#
_cell.length_a   1.000
_cell.length_b   1.000
_cell.length_c   1.000
_cell.angle_alpha   90.00
_cell.angle_beta   90.00
_cell.angle_gamma   90.00
#
_symmetry.space_group_name_H-M   'P 1'
#
loop_
_entity.id
_entity.type
_entity.pdbx_description
1 polymer ?
#
loop_
_entity_poly.entity_id
_entity_poly.type
_entity_poly.pdbx_seq_one_letter_code
_entity_poly.pdbx_strand_id
1 'polypeptide(L)'
;MSSVTQAAWEEKYYNPKPLQDDVLLPMPCGGQMAFRKVSIPLAKPLDDYPLTLGQDGDSWGYLEQARAEHIAGSFTTDKPKPSRYYLLAKYELTELQYQSLISSECPKPANKLRLPQTGLSWFEAMAFSDRYNLWLRKNAKNKLPVEDGALGFVRLPTEAEWEFAARGGLAVSEAEFRDLLFPMPEGLNAYAWFAGAQSANGKLQLSGLLKANPLGLHDMLGNVDEMLFEPFRLIKPGRQHGQAGGYILRGGNYLTPQSGLRSALRQEQPYYMDDAEQRIKTSGVRLALVSPVLTSRERIKQVEQDWQALGTDKVAAYDPLKDISRIADKVEDKALKLQLETLRRDLRASAQARDEQRDQAIRSQLQLGAFLCTKLKDDGLFLDTLQSNYQRSCEGQGADETRCAARKKQLDGHAEVLEFVLNYYADSLVGSALNYPKEQMAAQLSVTEQQMQGRSKNNLQKYLQVHWKNLKSYLENGRVARSGWLNSCKSI
;
A
#
# COMPACT_ATOMS: atom_id res chain seq x y z
N MET A 1 45.16 14.02 -6.49
CA MET A 1 44.97 12.89 -5.56
C MET A 1 44.59 11.68 -6.38
N SER A 2 45.44 10.65 -6.37
CA SER A 2 45.29 9.45 -7.20
C SER A 2 43.93 8.78 -6.98
N SER A 3 43.22 8.54 -8.07
CA SER A 3 42.02 7.71 -8.11
C SER A 3 42.42 6.24 -7.90
N VAL A 4 42.60 5.84 -6.65
CA VAL A 4 42.57 4.42 -6.31
C VAL A 4 41.12 4.01 -6.47
N THR A 5 40.80 3.28 -7.55
CA THR A 5 39.52 2.60 -7.71
C THR A 5 39.37 1.59 -6.58
N GLN A 6 38.69 2.00 -5.50
CA GLN A 6 38.35 1.14 -4.37
C GLN A 6 37.47 -0.02 -4.87
N ALA A 7 37.79 -1.25 -4.48
CA ALA A 7 37.01 -2.43 -4.86
C ALA A 7 35.57 -2.33 -4.34
N ALA A 8 34.60 -2.81 -5.14
CA ALA A 8 33.19 -2.86 -4.76
C ALA A 8 32.99 -3.78 -3.55
N TRP A 9 32.05 -3.44 -2.66
CA TRP A 9 31.66 -4.30 -1.56
C TRP A 9 30.98 -5.57 -2.08
N GLU A 10 31.20 -6.71 -1.41
CA GLU A 10 30.41 -7.91 -1.67
C GLU A 10 28.93 -7.66 -1.30
N GLU A 11 28.00 -8.23 -2.08
CA GLU A 11 26.55 -8.00 -1.93
C GLU A 11 26.03 -8.29 -0.52
N LYS A 12 26.58 -9.29 0.17
CA LYS A 12 26.21 -9.66 1.54
C LYS A 12 26.33 -8.51 2.56
N TYR A 13 27.11 -7.46 2.27
CA TYR A 13 27.31 -6.32 3.16
C TYR A 13 26.24 -5.24 3.04
N TYR A 14 25.50 -5.18 1.93
CA TYR A 14 24.45 -4.17 1.71
C TYR A 14 23.09 -4.74 1.29
N ASN A 15 23.06 -6.00 0.83
CA ASN A 15 21.85 -6.73 0.44
C ASN A 15 21.96 -8.22 0.79
N PRO A 16 21.96 -8.60 2.09
CA PRO A 16 22.13 -9.99 2.51
C PRO A 16 21.00 -10.95 2.07
N LYS A 17 19.86 -10.43 1.60
CA LYS A 17 18.71 -11.23 1.13
C LYS A 17 18.21 -10.71 -0.22
N PRO A 18 18.99 -10.80 -1.30
CA PRO A 18 18.69 -10.12 -2.54
C PRO A 18 17.36 -10.58 -3.17
N LEU A 19 16.63 -9.63 -3.75
CA LEU A 19 15.43 -9.86 -4.54
C LEU A 19 15.64 -9.28 -5.94
N GLN A 20 15.02 -9.89 -6.95
CA GLN A 20 15.24 -9.56 -8.36
C GLN A 20 14.90 -8.10 -8.71
N ASP A 21 13.94 -7.52 -8.01
CA ASP A 21 13.41 -6.16 -8.23
C ASP A 21 13.95 -5.13 -7.22
N ASP A 22 15.01 -5.45 -6.47
CA ASP A 22 15.70 -4.49 -5.61
C ASP A 22 16.27 -3.31 -6.44
N VAL A 23 16.10 -2.10 -5.92
CA VAL A 23 16.70 -0.89 -6.49
C VAL A 23 17.97 -0.57 -5.71
N LEU A 24 19.13 -0.63 -6.38
CA LEU A 24 20.43 -0.41 -5.77
C LEU A 24 20.94 0.99 -6.09
N LEU A 25 21.19 1.80 -5.06
CA LEU A 25 21.89 3.08 -5.20
C LEU A 25 23.34 2.93 -4.75
N PRO A 26 24.31 3.48 -5.51
CA PRO A 26 25.71 3.44 -5.10
C PRO A 26 25.95 4.36 -3.90
N MET A 27 26.95 4.03 -3.11
CA MET A 27 27.49 4.81 -2.02
C MET A 27 29.01 5.00 -2.21
N PRO A 28 29.65 5.92 -1.48
CA PRO A 28 31.10 6.04 -1.52
C PRO A 28 31.81 4.72 -1.14
N CYS A 29 33.12 4.65 -1.41
CA CYS A 29 33.97 3.51 -1.04
C CYS A 29 33.57 2.17 -1.68
N GLY A 30 32.87 2.19 -2.81
CA GLY A 30 32.40 0.99 -3.51
C GLY A 30 31.18 0.33 -2.87
N GLY A 31 30.51 1.02 -1.95
CA GLY A 31 29.31 0.53 -1.28
C GLY A 31 28.02 0.75 -2.04
N GLN A 32 26.93 0.20 -1.52
CA GLN A 32 25.59 0.36 -2.07
C GLN A 32 24.53 0.36 -0.96
N MET A 33 23.33 0.81 -1.30
CA MET A 33 22.13 0.71 -0.47
C MET A 33 20.98 0.14 -1.30
N ALA A 34 20.32 -0.88 -0.77
CA ALA A 34 19.18 -1.54 -1.41
C ALA A 34 17.85 -0.90 -0.97
N PHE A 35 16.94 -0.72 -1.93
CA PHE A 35 15.60 -0.18 -1.73
C PHE A 35 14.54 -1.11 -2.32
N ARG A 36 13.35 -1.12 -1.71
CA ARG A 36 12.15 -1.79 -2.21
C ARG A 36 11.15 -0.77 -2.73
N LYS A 37 10.47 -1.11 -3.82
CA LYS A 37 9.34 -0.32 -4.35
C LYS A 37 8.12 -0.56 -3.49
N VAL A 38 7.49 0.54 -3.07
CA VAL A 38 6.18 0.54 -2.42
C VAL A 38 5.18 1.15 -3.39
N SER A 39 4.37 0.30 -4.03
CA SER A 39 3.48 0.67 -5.13
C SER A 39 2.10 1.12 -4.65
N ILE A 40 1.60 2.20 -5.26
CA ILE A 40 0.28 2.80 -5.07
C ILE A 40 -0.46 2.75 -6.43
N PRO A 41 -1.69 2.21 -6.49
CA PRO A 41 -2.33 1.77 -7.73
C PRO A 41 -3.07 2.93 -8.44
N LEU A 42 -2.48 4.12 -8.38
CA LEU A 42 -3.03 5.38 -8.88
C LEU A 42 -1.92 6.16 -9.56
N ALA A 43 -2.24 6.81 -10.67
CA ALA A 43 -1.23 7.34 -11.59
C ALA A 43 -1.23 8.86 -11.71
N LYS A 44 -2.34 9.55 -11.45
CA LYS A 44 -2.39 10.99 -11.65
C LYS A 44 -1.64 11.73 -10.52
N PRO A 45 -1.17 12.95 -10.80
CA PRO A 45 -0.47 13.77 -9.82
C PRO A 45 -1.23 13.99 -8.50
N LEU A 46 -2.54 14.20 -8.59
CA LEU A 46 -3.40 14.52 -7.46
C LEU A 46 -4.18 13.30 -6.92
N ASP A 47 -4.04 12.13 -7.56
CA ASP A 47 -4.64 10.91 -7.02
C ASP A 47 -3.88 10.47 -5.76
N ASP A 48 -4.63 10.05 -4.75
CA ASP A 48 -4.13 9.40 -3.55
C ASP A 48 -4.99 8.19 -3.15
N TYR A 49 -4.40 7.29 -2.39
CA TYR A 49 -5.03 6.05 -1.98
C TYR A 49 -5.51 6.18 -0.53
N PRO A 50 -6.83 6.09 -0.28
CA PRO A 50 -7.38 6.19 1.06
C PRO A 50 -7.10 4.91 1.85
N LEU A 51 -6.77 5.08 3.14
CA LEU A 51 -6.47 3.98 4.05
C LEU A 51 -6.70 4.39 5.51
N THR A 52 -6.68 3.42 6.41
CA THR A 52 -6.80 3.65 7.85
C THR A 52 -5.52 3.22 8.57
N LEU A 53 -4.78 4.19 9.11
CA LEU A 53 -3.59 3.95 9.95
C LEU A 53 -3.94 4.00 11.43
N GLY A 54 -3.05 3.46 12.26
CA GLY A 54 -3.28 3.31 13.68
C GLY A 54 -4.06 2.04 14.02
N GLN A 55 -4.29 1.85 15.31
CA GLN A 55 -4.96 0.70 15.91
C GLN A 55 -6.10 1.19 16.82
N ASP A 56 -7.24 0.53 16.75
CA ASP A 56 -8.33 0.76 17.70
C ASP A 56 -7.98 0.10 19.05
N GLY A 57 -8.07 0.86 20.14
CA GLY A 57 -7.83 0.35 21.48
C GLY A 57 -7.84 1.43 22.56
N ASP A 58 -8.40 1.09 23.72
CA ASP A 58 -8.66 2.05 24.79
C ASP A 58 -7.38 2.55 25.47
N SER A 59 -6.36 1.70 25.61
CA SER A 59 -5.15 2.03 26.39
C SER A 59 -4.21 3.03 25.72
N TRP A 60 -4.23 3.12 24.38
CA TRP A 60 -3.27 3.92 23.60
C TRP A 60 -3.93 4.84 22.58
N GLY A 61 -5.26 5.04 22.65
CA GLY A 61 -5.99 5.79 21.62
C GLY A 61 -5.46 7.22 21.38
N TYR A 62 -5.01 7.91 22.42
CA TYR A 62 -4.41 9.25 22.28
C TYR A 62 -3.10 9.26 21.47
N LEU A 63 -2.42 8.12 21.34
CA LEU A 63 -1.21 7.96 20.52
C LEU A 63 -1.50 7.28 19.19
N GLU A 64 -2.21 6.15 19.22
CA GLU A 64 -2.25 5.16 18.16
C GLU A 64 -3.64 5.03 17.50
N GLN A 65 -4.68 5.76 17.95
CA GLN A 65 -6.06 5.56 17.49
C GLN A 65 -6.16 5.54 15.96
N ALA A 66 -7.00 4.63 15.46
CA ALA A 66 -7.28 4.52 14.05
C ALA A 66 -7.79 5.85 13.47
N ARG A 67 -7.22 6.27 12.34
CA ARG A 67 -7.57 7.50 11.63
C ARG A 67 -7.56 7.27 10.12
N ALA A 68 -8.41 8.00 9.42
CA ALA A 68 -8.32 8.10 7.97
C ALA A 68 -7.01 8.80 7.58
N GLU A 69 -6.36 8.28 6.56
CA GLU A 69 -5.12 8.80 6.00
C GLU A 69 -5.11 8.55 4.49
N HIS A 70 -4.25 9.27 3.77
CA HIS A 70 -4.06 9.10 2.33
C HIS A 70 -2.58 8.91 2.01
N ILE A 71 -2.30 8.12 0.99
CA ILE A 71 -0.92 7.90 0.52
C ILE A 71 -0.83 7.98 -1.00
N ALA A 72 0.24 8.58 -1.50
CA ALA A 72 0.56 8.63 -2.92
C ALA A 72 2.03 8.23 -3.15
N GLY A 73 2.30 7.68 -4.34
CA GLY A 73 3.68 7.41 -4.76
C GLY A 73 4.36 8.67 -5.31
N SER A 74 5.68 8.68 -5.34
CA SER A 74 6.47 9.79 -5.89
C SER A 74 6.73 9.67 -7.39
N PHE A 75 7.06 8.46 -7.85
CA PHE A 75 7.48 8.18 -9.22
C PHE A 75 6.38 7.45 -9.99
N THR A 76 6.13 7.84 -11.23
CA THR A 76 5.13 7.21 -12.11
C THR A 76 5.73 6.01 -12.84
N THR A 77 4.93 4.96 -13.05
CA THR A 77 5.27 3.84 -13.95
C THR A 77 4.05 3.43 -14.76
N ASP A 78 4.24 3.18 -16.05
CA ASP A 78 3.19 2.69 -16.95
C ASP A 78 3.05 1.16 -16.93
N LYS A 79 4.04 0.46 -16.37
CA LYS A 79 4.13 -1.01 -16.40
C LYS A 79 4.19 -1.62 -14.99
N PRO A 80 3.51 -2.77 -14.77
CA PRO A 80 2.62 -3.47 -15.72
C PRO A 80 1.32 -2.68 -15.99
N LYS A 81 0.99 -1.72 -15.11
CA LYS A 81 -0.11 -0.77 -15.28
C LYS A 81 0.28 0.61 -14.74
N PRO A 82 -0.40 1.68 -15.20
CA PRO A 82 -0.26 3.01 -14.63
C PRO A 82 -0.44 3.00 -13.11
N SER A 83 0.60 3.46 -12.42
CA SER A 83 0.69 3.51 -10.96
C SER A 83 1.79 4.47 -10.54
N ARG A 84 1.87 4.75 -9.24
CA ARG A 84 2.96 5.51 -8.64
C ARG A 84 3.62 4.69 -7.54
N TYR A 85 4.88 4.96 -7.24
CA TYR A 85 5.59 4.31 -6.14
C TYR A 85 6.54 5.27 -5.44
N TYR A 86 6.87 4.97 -4.20
CA TYR A 86 8.08 5.49 -3.55
C TYR A 86 9.01 4.32 -3.24
N LEU A 87 10.25 4.64 -2.91
CA LEU A 87 11.25 3.64 -2.55
C LEU A 87 11.54 3.76 -1.07
N LEU A 88 11.57 2.63 -0.36
CA LEU A 88 11.99 2.57 1.04
C LEU A 88 13.22 1.68 1.15
N ALA A 89 14.22 2.11 1.92
CA ALA A 89 15.43 1.33 2.15
C ALA A 89 15.05 -0.03 2.73
N LYS A 90 15.66 -1.09 2.18
CA LYS A 90 15.30 -2.48 2.47
C LYS A 90 15.65 -2.91 3.89
N TYR A 91 16.69 -2.30 4.44
CA TYR A 91 17.22 -2.50 5.78
C TYR A 91 17.35 -1.15 6.49
N GLU A 92 17.57 -1.15 7.80
CA GLU A 92 18.05 0.04 8.49
C GLU A 92 19.42 0.47 7.95
N LEU A 93 19.74 1.76 8.04
CA LEU A 93 21.05 2.30 7.71
C LEU A 93 22.10 1.62 8.58
N THR A 94 23.06 0.94 7.95
CA THR A 94 24.11 0.23 8.69
C THR A 94 25.30 1.13 9.06
N GLU A 95 26.06 0.75 10.09
CA GLU A 95 27.32 1.42 10.45
C GLU A 95 28.28 1.54 9.25
N LEU A 96 28.38 0.49 8.42
CA LEU A 96 29.22 0.46 7.23
C LEU A 96 28.82 1.55 6.22
N GLN A 97 27.52 1.68 5.97
CA GLN A 97 26.97 2.69 5.06
C GLN A 97 27.09 4.10 5.64
N TYR A 98 26.91 4.26 6.95
CA TYR A 98 27.11 5.54 7.62
C TYR A 98 28.57 6.00 7.50
N GLN A 99 29.51 5.12 7.87
CA GLN A 99 30.94 5.42 7.84
C GLN A 99 31.45 5.69 6.42
N SER A 100 30.94 5.02 5.39
CA SER A 100 31.42 5.25 4.02
C SER A 100 31.16 6.67 3.52
N LEU A 101 30.15 7.35 4.06
CA LEU A 101 29.79 8.71 3.68
C LEU A 101 30.36 9.78 4.60
N ILE A 102 30.47 9.48 5.90
CA ILE A 102 30.81 10.47 6.93
C ILE A 102 32.29 10.46 7.29
N SER A 103 32.97 9.32 7.18
CA SER A 103 34.39 9.19 7.53
C SER A 103 35.29 9.77 6.43
N SER A 104 36.45 10.29 6.84
CA SER A 104 37.50 10.73 5.91
C SER A 104 38.19 9.58 5.19
N GLU A 105 38.19 8.39 5.80
CA GLU A 105 38.78 7.16 5.26
C GLU A 105 37.71 6.13 4.94
N CYS A 106 37.93 5.37 3.86
CA CYS A 106 36.99 4.32 3.46
C CYS A 106 36.99 3.15 4.46
N PRO A 107 35.84 2.79 5.04
CA PRO A 107 35.76 1.67 5.97
C PRO A 107 36.01 0.35 5.24
N LYS A 108 36.69 -0.59 5.90
CA LYS A 108 36.86 -1.95 5.39
C LYS A 108 35.58 -2.76 5.68
N PRO A 109 34.88 -3.31 4.67
CA PRO A 109 33.67 -4.09 4.89
C PRO A 109 33.91 -5.25 5.86
N ALA A 110 33.03 -5.37 6.85
CA ALA A 110 33.09 -6.40 7.87
C ALA A 110 31.68 -6.69 8.39
N ASN A 111 31.40 -7.95 8.78
CA ASN A 111 30.07 -8.34 9.23
C ASN A 111 29.59 -7.51 10.44
N LYS A 112 30.49 -7.14 11.37
CA LYS A 112 30.14 -6.30 12.52
C LYS A 112 29.61 -4.92 12.13
N LEU A 113 30.03 -4.38 10.99
CA LEU A 113 29.58 -3.07 10.49
C LEU A 113 28.22 -3.15 9.78
N ARG A 114 27.59 -4.33 9.70
CA ARG A 114 26.20 -4.49 9.25
C ARG A 114 25.18 -4.28 10.37
N LEU A 115 25.61 -3.96 11.58
CA LEU A 115 24.70 -3.50 12.62
C LEU A 115 24.04 -2.18 12.17
N PRO A 116 22.78 -1.92 12.56
CA PRO A 116 22.18 -0.61 12.36
C PRO A 116 23.02 0.49 13.01
N GLN A 117 23.21 1.59 12.30
CA GLN A 117 23.76 2.81 12.87
C GLN A 117 22.74 3.40 13.85
N THR A 118 23.10 3.42 15.13
CA THR A 118 22.28 4.04 16.19
C THR A 118 22.99 5.21 16.84
N GLY A 119 22.33 5.86 17.80
CA GLY A 119 22.93 6.96 18.57
C GLY A 119 23.14 8.23 17.75
N LEU A 120 22.44 8.36 16.62
CA LEU A 120 22.35 9.61 15.88
C LEU A 120 21.30 10.51 16.52
N SER A 121 21.47 11.82 16.39
CA SER A 121 20.38 12.77 16.56
C SER A 121 19.50 12.80 15.32
N TRP A 122 18.29 13.36 15.45
CA TRP A 122 17.42 13.59 14.29
C TRP A 122 18.09 14.51 13.25
N PHE A 123 18.84 15.52 13.72
CA PHE A 123 19.58 16.43 12.84
C PHE A 123 20.73 15.73 12.11
N GLU A 124 21.45 14.83 12.77
CA GLU A 124 22.48 14.00 12.15
C GLU A 124 21.90 13.06 11.09
N ALA A 125 20.73 12.47 11.33
CA ALA A 125 20.02 11.63 10.36
C ALA A 125 19.59 12.43 9.10
N MET A 126 19.10 13.65 9.30
CA MET A 126 18.78 14.57 8.20
C MET A 126 20.04 15.04 7.46
N ALA A 127 21.12 15.37 8.17
CA ALA A 127 22.40 15.75 7.59
C ALA A 127 23.03 14.59 6.80
N PHE A 128 22.89 13.35 7.26
CA PHE A 128 23.28 12.17 6.50
C PHE A 128 22.51 12.07 5.18
N SER A 129 21.18 12.27 5.21
CA SER A 129 20.33 12.27 4.01
C SER A 129 20.76 13.34 3.01
N ASP A 130 21.03 14.56 3.48
CA ASP A 130 21.54 15.66 2.64
C ASP A 130 22.90 15.32 2.00
N ARG A 131 23.88 14.89 2.80
CA ARG A 131 25.20 14.49 2.30
C ARG A 131 25.09 13.39 1.25
N TYR A 132 24.19 12.42 1.46
CA TYR A 132 24.02 11.31 0.54
C TYR A 132 23.41 11.79 -0.79
N ASN A 133 22.40 12.67 -0.72
CA ASN A 133 21.83 13.32 -1.90
C ASN A 133 22.87 14.09 -2.72
N LEU A 134 23.69 14.92 -2.06
CA LEU A 134 24.73 15.69 -2.71
C LEU A 134 25.79 14.77 -3.36
N TRP A 135 26.17 13.70 -2.67
CA TRP A 135 27.09 12.71 -3.21
C TRP A 135 26.51 11.99 -4.43
N LEU A 136 25.26 11.53 -4.38
CA LEU A 136 24.58 10.87 -5.50
C LEU A 136 24.49 11.81 -6.71
N ARG A 137 24.15 13.08 -6.51
CA ARG A 137 24.08 14.07 -7.59
C ARG A 137 25.43 14.34 -8.24
N LYS A 138 26.52 14.29 -7.46
CA LYS A 138 27.88 14.48 -7.97
C LYS A 138 28.45 13.24 -8.65
N ASN A 139 28.19 12.04 -8.12
CA ASN A 139 28.91 10.82 -8.51
C ASN A 139 28.04 9.77 -9.23
N ALA A 140 26.72 9.86 -9.11
CA ALA A 140 25.79 8.83 -9.58
C ALA A 140 24.44 9.40 -10.05
N LYS A 141 24.46 10.60 -10.67
CA LYS A 141 23.25 11.32 -11.09
C LYS A 141 22.31 10.47 -11.95
N ASN A 142 22.88 9.65 -12.83
CA ASN A 142 22.15 8.76 -13.75
C ASN A 142 21.55 7.51 -13.07
N LYS A 143 21.85 7.27 -11.80
CA LYS A 143 21.26 6.18 -10.99
C LYS A 143 20.05 6.65 -10.17
N LEU A 144 19.85 7.96 -10.02
CA LEU A 144 18.68 8.51 -9.35
C LEU A 144 17.44 8.31 -10.23
N PRO A 145 16.32 7.79 -9.69
CA PRO A 145 15.03 7.85 -10.36
C PRO A 145 14.63 9.29 -10.65
N VAL A 146 13.86 9.47 -11.71
CA VAL A 146 13.47 10.79 -12.24
C VAL A 146 11.96 10.81 -12.44
N GLU A 147 11.31 11.90 -12.00
CA GLU A 147 9.90 12.17 -12.27
C GLU A 147 9.81 13.49 -13.06
N ASP A 148 9.29 13.46 -14.29
CA ASP A 148 9.19 14.62 -15.20
C ASP A 148 10.47 15.47 -15.32
N GLY A 149 11.63 14.81 -15.36
CA GLY A 149 12.93 15.49 -15.41
C GLY A 149 13.47 15.97 -14.06
N ALA A 150 12.68 15.91 -12.99
CA ALA A 150 13.15 16.18 -11.63
C ALA A 150 13.81 14.93 -11.01
N LEU A 151 15.06 15.09 -10.60
CA LEU A 151 15.81 14.04 -9.90
C LEU A 151 15.23 13.78 -8.51
N GLY A 152 15.02 12.50 -8.18
CA GLY A 152 14.66 12.06 -6.85
C GLY A 152 15.71 12.38 -5.79
N PHE A 153 15.31 12.28 -4.52
CA PHE A 153 16.14 12.52 -3.36
C PHE A 153 15.74 11.63 -2.18
N VAL A 154 16.70 11.31 -1.31
CA VAL A 154 16.48 10.58 -0.06
C VAL A 154 16.11 11.51 1.09
N ARG A 155 15.25 11.03 1.99
CA ARG A 155 14.95 11.66 3.29
C ARG A 155 14.52 10.57 4.29
N LEU A 156 14.29 10.95 5.54
CA LEU A 156 13.51 10.10 6.45
C LEU A 156 12.11 9.85 5.87
N PRO A 157 11.49 8.68 6.11
CA PRO A 157 10.11 8.43 5.73
C PRO A 157 9.16 9.31 6.56
N THR A 158 8.02 9.65 5.97
CA THR A 158 6.85 10.12 6.76
C THR A 158 6.30 8.96 7.57
N GLU A 159 5.53 9.25 8.61
CA GLU A 159 4.85 8.22 9.40
C GLU A 159 3.89 7.39 8.55
N ALA A 160 3.19 8.04 7.60
CA ALA A 160 2.27 7.35 6.69
C ALA A 160 3.01 6.39 5.74
N GLU A 161 4.10 6.84 5.11
CA GLU A 161 4.94 5.99 4.26
C GLU A 161 5.53 4.81 5.04
N TRP A 162 5.94 5.03 6.28
CA TRP A 162 6.53 4.00 7.12
C TRP A 162 5.49 2.96 7.55
N GLU A 163 4.34 3.39 8.10
CA GLU A 163 3.32 2.47 8.60
C GLU A 163 2.68 1.66 7.48
N PHE A 164 2.38 2.31 6.34
CA PHE A 164 1.86 1.62 5.17
C PHE A 164 2.81 0.50 4.72
N ALA A 165 4.11 0.81 4.63
CA ALA A 165 5.12 -0.15 4.25
C ALA A 165 5.31 -1.25 5.30
N ALA A 166 5.33 -0.92 6.59
CA ALA A 166 5.50 -1.86 7.69
C ALA A 166 4.37 -2.91 7.73
N ARG A 167 3.13 -2.48 7.50
CA ARG A 167 1.93 -3.34 7.44
C ARG A 167 1.87 -4.25 6.21
N GLY A 168 2.77 -4.07 5.24
CA GLY A 168 2.81 -4.85 4.00
C GLY A 168 2.12 -4.17 2.80
N GLY A 169 1.67 -2.92 2.95
CA GLY A 169 1.08 -2.12 1.87
C GLY A 169 -0.04 -2.85 1.12
N LEU A 170 0.01 -2.84 -0.21
CA LEU A 170 -0.95 -3.59 -1.05
C LEU A 170 -0.61 -5.07 -1.25
N ALA A 171 0.47 -5.58 -0.64
CA ALA A 171 0.79 -6.99 -0.71
C ALA A 171 -0.08 -7.86 0.23
N VAL A 172 -0.90 -7.22 1.06
CA VAL A 172 -1.78 -7.88 2.04
C VAL A 172 -3.26 -7.53 1.77
N SER A 173 -4.16 -8.34 2.33
CA SER A 173 -5.59 -8.03 2.38
C SER A 173 -5.86 -6.84 3.29
N GLU A 174 -7.04 -6.23 3.15
CA GLU A 174 -7.45 -5.12 4.02
C GLU A 174 -7.61 -5.56 5.48
N ALA A 175 -8.06 -6.80 5.71
CA ALA A 175 -8.14 -7.40 7.04
C ALA A 175 -6.75 -7.55 7.67
N GLU A 176 -5.79 -8.12 6.94
CA GLU A 176 -4.40 -8.26 7.39
C GLU A 176 -3.73 -6.89 7.61
N PHE A 177 -4.01 -5.92 6.73
CA PHE A 177 -3.48 -4.55 6.87
C PHE A 177 -3.96 -3.89 8.16
N ARG A 178 -5.22 -4.11 8.56
CA ARG A 178 -5.84 -3.56 9.77
C ARG A 178 -5.46 -4.30 11.06
N ASP A 179 -4.87 -5.48 10.96
CA ASP A 179 -4.46 -6.25 12.13
C ASP A 179 -3.27 -5.59 12.86
N LEU A 180 -2.98 -6.05 14.07
CA LEU A 180 -1.96 -5.50 14.96
C LEU A 180 -0.55 -5.59 14.35
N LEU A 181 -0.29 -6.70 13.66
CA LEU A 181 0.97 -7.07 13.04
C LEU A 181 0.70 -7.49 11.59
N PHE A 182 1.67 -7.30 10.70
CA PHE A 182 1.59 -7.87 9.36
C PHE A 182 1.61 -9.41 9.42
N PRO A 183 1.19 -10.13 8.35
CA PRO A 183 1.15 -11.59 8.34
C PRO A 183 2.52 -12.25 8.61
N MET A 184 2.59 -13.06 9.67
CA MET A 184 3.80 -13.79 10.10
C MET A 184 3.48 -15.28 10.34
N PRO A 185 3.30 -16.09 9.28
CA PRO A 185 2.82 -17.47 9.42
C PRO A 185 3.74 -18.39 10.24
N GLU A 186 5.05 -18.12 10.31
CA GLU A 186 6.01 -18.86 11.14
C GLU A 186 6.23 -18.24 12.53
N GLY A 187 5.37 -17.30 12.92
CA GLY A 187 5.40 -16.63 14.22
C GLY A 187 6.41 -15.48 14.30
N LEU A 188 6.21 -14.62 15.31
CA LEU A 188 6.93 -13.35 15.47
C LEU A 188 8.47 -13.47 15.45
N ASN A 189 9.03 -14.51 16.07
CA ASN A 189 10.49 -14.71 16.17
C ASN A 189 11.17 -14.87 14.80
N ALA A 190 10.43 -15.26 13.76
CA ALA A 190 10.98 -15.39 12.41
C ALA A 190 11.08 -14.04 11.68
N TYR A 191 10.47 -12.97 12.20
CA TYR A 191 10.28 -11.70 11.50
C TYR A 191 10.72 -10.46 12.28
N ALA A 192 10.73 -10.50 13.62
CA ALA A 192 11.00 -9.32 14.45
C ALA A 192 11.99 -9.60 15.60
N TRP A 193 12.82 -8.60 15.88
CA TRP A 193 13.80 -8.62 16.97
C TRP A 193 13.28 -7.86 18.20
N PHE A 194 12.99 -8.57 19.28
CA PHE A 194 12.44 -7.99 20.52
C PHE A 194 13.21 -8.46 21.75
N ALA A 195 12.96 -7.87 22.91
CA ALA A 195 13.78 -8.02 24.12
C ALA A 195 14.02 -9.45 24.61
N GLY A 196 13.07 -10.36 24.39
CA GLY A 196 13.06 -11.69 24.99
C GLY A 196 14.31 -12.53 24.66
N ALA A 197 14.66 -13.43 25.58
CA ALA A 197 15.82 -14.33 25.44
C ALA A 197 15.75 -15.23 24.19
N GLN A 198 14.54 -15.51 23.71
CA GLN A 198 14.25 -16.25 22.48
C GLN A 198 14.40 -15.42 21.18
N SER A 199 14.71 -14.13 21.29
CA SER A 199 14.86 -13.19 20.17
C SER A 199 16.16 -12.39 20.34
N ALA A 200 16.10 -11.08 20.56
CA ALA A 200 17.28 -10.23 20.57
C ALA A 200 18.09 -10.32 21.87
N ASN A 201 17.50 -10.88 22.95
CA ASN A 201 18.11 -10.98 24.29
C ASN A 201 18.71 -9.64 24.75
N GLY A 202 17.98 -8.55 24.53
CA GLY A 202 18.38 -7.19 24.86
C GLY A 202 19.58 -6.64 24.08
N LYS A 203 19.92 -7.21 22.92
CA LYS A 203 21.08 -6.81 22.10
C LYS A 203 20.68 -6.43 20.70
N LEU A 204 21.34 -5.39 20.17
CA LEU A 204 21.29 -5.02 18.77
C LEU A 204 21.71 -6.19 17.86
N GLN A 205 21.00 -6.38 16.75
CA GLN A 205 21.19 -7.49 15.83
C GLN A 205 21.62 -7.00 14.45
N LEU A 206 22.26 -7.88 13.67
CA LEU A 206 22.61 -7.59 12.28
C LEU A 206 21.34 -7.50 11.42
N SER A 207 21.24 -6.47 10.58
CA SER A 207 20.09 -6.31 9.69
C SER A 207 19.99 -7.43 8.66
N GLY A 208 18.75 -7.79 8.32
CA GLY A 208 18.42 -8.75 7.27
C GLY A 208 18.65 -10.22 7.63
N LEU A 209 18.75 -10.56 8.92
CA LEU A 209 18.86 -11.95 9.37
C LEU A 209 17.50 -12.66 9.42
N LEU A 210 16.45 -11.97 9.84
CA LEU A 210 15.07 -12.48 9.88
C LEU A 210 14.36 -12.34 8.54
N LYS A 211 13.17 -12.94 8.43
CA LYS A 211 12.32 -12.85 7.24
C LYS A 211 11.80 -11.42 7.06
N ALA A 212 11.65 -11.03 5.80
CA ALA A 212 11.05 -9.75 5.45
C ALA A 212 9.53 -9.75 5.68
N ASN A 213 8.95 -8.56 5.77
CA ASN A 213 7.51 -8.38 5.62
C ASN A 213 7.07 -8.65 4.14
N PRO A 214 5.76 -8.61 3.84
CA PRO A 214 5.24 -8.91 2.50
C PRO A 214 5.80 -8.04 1.35
N LEU A 215 6.39 -6.86 1.63
CA LEU A 215 7.03 -6.01 0.61
C LEU A 215 8.52 -6.32 0.39
N GLY A 216 9.08 -7.28 1.13
CA GLY A 216 10.51 -7.59 1.10
C GLY A 216 11.36 -6.64 1.95
N LEU A 217 10.74 -5.87 2.86
CA LEU A 217 11.43 -5.01 3.83
C LEU A 217 11.78 -5.80 5.09
N HIS A 218 13.00 -5.68 5.57
CA HIS A 218 13.48 -6.37 6.76
C HIS A 218 13.49 -5.44 7.97
N ASP A 219 13.36 -6.05 9.16
CA ASP A 219 13.54 -5.37 10.45
C ASP A 219 12.61 -4.15 10.62
N MET A 220 11.42 -4.19 10.00
CA MET A 220 10.41 -3.13 10.15
C MET A 220 9.81 -3.08 11.57
N LEU A 221 9.88 -4.19 12.32
CA LEU A 221 9.45 -4.27 13.70
C LEU A 221 10.60 -4.82 14.56
N GLY A 222 10.96 -4.09 15.61
CA GLY A 222 12.05 -4.45 16.48
C GLY A 222 13.42 -4.04 15.95
N ASN A 223 14.48 -4.63 16.52
CA ASN A 223 15.88 -4.28 16.30
C ASN A 223 16.17 -2.83 16.70
N VAL A 224 15.91 -1.83 15.87
CA VAL A 224 15.96 -0.42 16.25
C VAL A 224 14.65 0.26 15.92
N ASP A 225 14.26 1.20 16.76
CA ASP A 225 13.17 2.09 16.39
C ASP A 225 13.69 3.11 15.36
N GLU A 226 12.84 3.52 14.44
CA GLU A 226 13.26 4.30 13.27
C GLU A 226 12.74 5.73 13.34
N MET A 227 13.60 6.72 13.06
CA MET A 227 13.25 8.14 13.03
C MET A 227 12.46 8.55 11.79
N LEU A 228 11.49 9.46 11.96
CA LEU A 228 10.56 9.89 10.92
C LEU A 228 10.77 11.36 10.59
N PHE A 229 10.31 11.76 9.41
CA PHE A 229 10.51 13.10 8.86
C PHE A 229 9.64 14.17 9.50
N GLU A 230 8.51 13.79 10.08
CA GLU A 230 7.47 14.71 10.55
C GLU A 230 7.37 14.79 12.08
N PRO A 231 6.84 15.90 12.64
CA PRO A 231 6.69 16.05 14.07
C PRO A 231 5.57 15.16 14.62
N PHE A 232 5.75 14.74 15.86
CA PHE A 232 4.75 14.00 16.62
C PHE A 232 3.51 14.85 16.86
N ARG A 233 2.34 14.20 16.76
CA ARG A 233 1.03 14.77 17.07
C ARG A 233 0.19 13.69 17.77
N LEU A 234 -0.44 14.07 18.87
CA LEU A 234 -1.50 13.26 19.50
C LEU A 234 -2.63 13.01 18.52
N ILE A 235 -3.43 11.97 18.77
CA ILE A 235 -4.60 11.63 17.95
C ILE A 235 -5.88 12.03 18.68
N LYS A 236 -6.76 12.72 17.95
CA LYS A 236 -8.18 12.89 18.29
C LYS A 236 -9.01 11.93 17.42
N PRO A 237 -10.21 11.53 17.84
CA PRO A 237 -11.07 10.71 16.99
C PRO A 237 -11.17 11.29 15.57
N GLY A 238 -10.71 10.50 14.58
CA GLY A 238 -10.73 10.85 13.15
C GLY A 238 -9.66 11.83 12.66
N ARG A 239 -8.75 12.37 13.49
CA ARG A 239 -7.71 13.31 13.02
C ARG A 239 -6.51 13.45 13.95
N GLN A 240 -5.41 13.97 13.43
CA GLN A 240 -4.30 14.43 14.28
C GLN A 240 -4.67 15.69 15.09
N HIS A 241 -4.06 15.82 16.26
CA HIS A 241 -4.11 17.01 17.08
C HIS A 241 -3.32 18.17 16.44
N GLY A 242 -3.74 19.40 16.74
CA GLY A 242 -3.17 20.61 16.12
C GLY A 242 -1.76 20.95 16.62
N GLN A 243 -1.37 20.49 17.80
CA GLN A 243 -0.04 20.73 18.36
C GLN A 243 0.98 19.78 17.74
N ALA A 244 2.03 20.35 17.13
CA ALA A 244 3.23 19.63 16.72
C ALA A 244 4.22 19.58 17.89
N GLY A 245 4.76 18.40 18.16
CA GLY A 245 5.73 18.14 19.23
C GLY A 245 7.13 17.82 18.70
N GLY A 246 7.80 16.89 19.37
CA GLY A 246 9.11 16.35 18.99
C GLY A 246 9.06 15.51 17.71
N TYR A 247 10.06 14.67 17.45
CA TYR A 247 10.04 13.74 16.32
C TYR A 247 9.45 12.39 16.72
N ILE A 248 9.03 11.62 15.72
CA ILE A 248 8.41 10.31 15.91
C ILE A 248 9.49 9.22 15.81
N LEU A 249 9.36 8.19 16.63
CA LEU A 249 10.01 6.89 16.48
C LEU A 249 8.98 5.78 16.21
N ARG A 250 9.29 4.84 15.32
CA ARG A 250 8.40 3.74 14.90
C ARG A 250 9.05 2.37 14.99
N GLY A 251 8.21 1.32 15.07
CA GLY A 251 8.61 -0.08 14.92
C GLY A 251 9.09 -0.80 16.19
N GLY A 252 9.48 -0.05 17.23
CA GLY A 252 10.06 -0.63 18.43
C GLY A 252 11.48 -1.14 18.19
N ASN A 253 12.13 -1.62 19.23
CA ASN A 253 13.56 -1.94 19.23
C ASN A 253 13.87 -3.24 19.97
N TYR A 254 15.17 -3.61 20.03
CA TYR A 254 15.67 -4.81 20.70
C TYR A 254 15.44 -4.84 22.23
N LEU A 255 14.92 -3.76 22.85
CA LEU A 255 14.47 -3.70 24.25
C LEU A 255 12.94 -3.67 24.40
N THR A 256 12.20 -3.62 23.30
CA THR A 256 10.74 -3.64 23.32
C THR A 256 10.25 -5.07 23.63
N PRO A 257 9.32 -5.27 24.58
CA PRO A 257 8.77 -6.59 24.87
C PRO A 257 7.93 -7.11 23.70
N GLN A 258 7.83 -8.43 23.58
CA GLN A 258 7.03 -9.08 22.53
C GLN A 258 5.59 -8.57 22.46
N SER A 259 4.92 -8.41 23.61
CA SER A 259 3.55 -7.88 23.68
C SER A 259 3.43 -6.38 23.33
N GLY A 260 4.56 -5.66 23.32
CA GLY A 260 4.63 -4.25 22.99
C GLY A 260 4.78 -3.96 21.50
N LEU A 261 5.20 -4.94 20.69
CA LEU A 261 5.36 -4.76 19.25
C LEU A 261 4.01 -4.66 18.55
N ARG A 262 3.85 -3.59 17.78
CA ARG A 262 2.66 -3.30 16.96
C ARG A 262 3.09 -2.50 15.74
N SER A 263 2.41 -2.69 14.62
CA SER A 263 2.63 -1.86 13.43
C SER A 263 2.29 -0.39 13.69
N ALA A 264 1.37 -0.13 14.62
CA ALA A 264 0.93 1.20 15.05
C ALA A 264 1.76 1.80 16.20
N LEU A 265 2.76 1.09 16.75
CA LEU A 265 3.58 1.61 17.86
C LEU A 265 4.32 2.88 17.43
N ARG A 266 4.11 3.97 18.17
CA ARG A 266 4.82 5.23 17.99
C ARG A 266 5.21 5.85 19.32
N GLN A 267 6.33 6.55 19.32
CA GLN A 267 6.82 7.29 20.47
C GLN A 267 7.23 8.70 20.04
N GLU A 268 7.00 9.67 20.92
CA GLU A 268 7.54 11.02 20.77
C GLU A 268 8.93 11.07 21.42
N GLN A 269 9.87 11.75 20.77
CA GLN A 269 11.16 12.09 21.36
C GLN A 269 11.46 13.58 21.17
N PRO A 270 11.98 14.28 22.19
CA PRO A 270 12.45 15.64 22.03
C PRO A 270 13.69 15.69 21.11
N TYR A 271 13.89 16.82 20.44
CA TYR A 271 15.07 17.06 19.61
C TYR A 271 16.36 17.25 20.44
N TYR A 272 16.21 17.68 21.69
CA TYR A 272 17.31 18.08 22.57
C TYR A 272 17.14 17.46 23.96
N MET A 273 18.27 17.12 24.58
CA MET A 273 18.38 16.75 25.99
C MET A 273 19.38 17.69 26.63
N ASP A 274 18.91 18.50 27.58
CA ASP A 274 19.68 19.57 28.21
C ASP A 274 20.31 20.54 27.18
N ASP A 275 21.64 20.63 27.13
CA ASP A 275 22.40 21.51 26.24
C ASP A 275 22.88 20.85 24.94
N ALA A 276 22.40 19.63 24.63
CA ALA A 276 22.82 18.86 23.48
C ALA A 276 21.66 18.26 22.66
N GLU A 277 21.93 17.93 21.40
CA GLU A 277 21.00 17.14 20.58
C GLU A 277 20.78 15.76 21.19
N GLN A 278 19.53 15.31 21.21
CA GLN A 278 19.17 14.02 21.76
C GLN A 278 19.71 12.86 20.90
N ARG A 279 20.35 11.89 21.53
CA ARG A 279 20.89 10.68 20.90
C ARG A 279 20.43 9.45 21.66
N ILE A 280 19.75 8.53 20.98
CA ILE A 280 19.19 7.32 21.58
C ILE A 280 19.89 6.09 21.00
N LYS A 281 20.40 5.21 21.87
CA LYS A 281 21.16 4.01 21.48
C LYS A 281 20.31 2.94 20.79
N THR A 282 19.00 2.98 20.98
CA THR A 282 18.03 2.08 20.35
C THR A 282 17.43 2.63 19.06
N SER A 283 17.75 3.88 18.70
CA SER A 283 17.18 4.55 17.55
C SER A 283 18.11 4.55 16.35
N GLY A 284 17.58 4.13 15.21
CA GLY A 284 18.26 4.11 13.93
C GLY A 284 17.51 4.89 12.85
N VAL A 285 17.92 4.65 11.61
CA VAL A 285 17.47 5.40 10.44
C VAL A 285 17.10 4.44 9.32
N ARG A 286 15.98 4.69 8.66
CA ARG A 286 15.64 4.14 7.35
C ARG A 286 15.38 5.29 6.39
N LEU A 287 15.78 5.15 5.13
CA LEU A 287 15.62 6.21 4.14
C LEU A 287 14.48 5.90 3.17
N ALA A 288 13.67 6.90 2.87
CA ALA A 288 12.76 6.92 1.73
C ALA A 288 13.40 7.69 0.57
N LEU A 289 13.27 7.19 -0.66
CA LEU A 289 13.65 7.89 -1.88
C LEU A 289 12.38 8.29 -2.64
N VAL A 290 12.25 9.60 -2.87
CA VAL A 290 11.04 10.29 -3.35
C VAL A 290 11.39 11.35 -4.39
N SER A 291 10.39 12.01 -4.96
CA SER A 291 10.53 13.12 -5.91
C SER A 291 9.84 14.39 -5.40
N PRO A 292 10.20 15.58 -5.92
CA PRO A 292 9.39 16.78 -5.72
C PRO A 292 7.98 16.60 -6.31
N VAL A 293 6.96 17.23 -5.70
CA VAL A 293 5.56 17.10 -6.16
C VAL A 293 5.27 17.93 -7.41
N LEU A 294 5.76 19.18 -7.45
CA LEU A 294 5.57 20.11 -8.56
C LEU A 294 6.85 20.15 -9.42
N THR A 295 6.98 19.19 -10.32
CA THR A 295 8.19 18.88 -11.10
C THR A 295 8.36 19.73 -12.36
N SER A 296 7.27 20.09 -13.03
CA SER A 296 7.25 20.79 -14.32
C SER A 296 6.05 21.72 -14.47
N ARG A 297 6.05 22.59 -15.49
CA ARG A 297 4.91 23.47 -15.80
C ARG A 297 3.69 22.66 -16.22
N GLU A 298 3.92 21.58 -16.95
CA GLU A 298 2.91 20.62 -17.41
C GLU A 298 2.28 19.91 -16.20
N ARG A 299 3.11 19.47 -15.24
CA ARG A 299 2.64 18.87 -13.98
C ARG A 299 1.77 19.84 -13.19
N ILE A 300 2.18 21.11 -13.06
CA ILE A 300 1.40 22.14 -12.35
C ILE A 300 0.04 22.34 -13.03
N LYS A 301 0.00 22.47 -14.36
CA LYS A 301 -1.26 22.58 -15.10
C LYS A 301 -2.16 21.37 -14.91
N GLN A 302 -1.58 20.16 -14.92
CA GLN A 302 -2.37 18.94 -14.69
C GLN A 302 -2.96 18.92 -13.27
N VAL A 303 -2.17 19.26 -12.24
CA VAL A 303 -2.66 19.35 -10.85
C VAL A 303 -3.76 20.40 -10.72
N GLU A 304 -3.63 21.56 -11.37
CA GLU A 304 -4.66 22.59 -11.36
C GLU A 304 -5.97 22.09 -12.03
N GLN A 305 -5.86 21.42 -13.18
CA GLN A 305 -7.00 20.83 -13.87
C GLN A 305 -7.68 19.74 -13.04
N ASP A 306 -6.88 18.85 -12.44
CA ASP A 306 -7.38 17.78 -11.56
C ASP A 306 -8.08 18.38 -10.34
N TRP A 307 -7.49 19.40 -9.70
CA TRP A 307 -8.07 20.09 -8.55
C TRP A 307 -9.39 20.80 -8.90
N GLN A 308 -9.44 21.48 -10.05
CA GLN A 308 -10.68 22.12 -10.52
C GLN A 308 -11.80 21.11 -10.77
N ALA A 309 -11.46 19.88 -11.19
CA ALA A 309 -12.40 18.80 -11.43
C ALA A 309 -12.89 18.10 -10.15
N LEU A 310 -12.22 18.27 -9.00
CA LEU A 310 -12.64 17.65 -7.74
C LEU A 310 -14.04 18.11 -7.32
N GLY A 311 -14.87 17.13 -6.94
CA GLY A 311 -16.27 17.33 -6.53
C GLY A 311 -17.19 17.83 -7.65
N THR A 312 -16.73 17.87 -8.90
CA THR A 312 -17.58 18.18 -10.06
C THR A 312 -18.16 16.90 -10.63
N ASP A 313 -19.49 16.82 -10.74
CA ASP A 313 -20.14 15.67 -11.35
C ASP A 313 -20.16 15.86 -12.88
N LYS A 314 -19.26 15.17 -13.58
CA LYS A 314 -19.17 15.26 -15.05
C LYS A 314 -20.36 14.61 -15.77
N VAL A 315 -21.18 13.83 -15.06
CA VAL A 315 -22.32 13.09 -15.62
C VAL A 315 -23.65 13.80 -15.34
N ALA A 316 -23.70 14.67 -14.34
CA ALA A 316 -24.90 15.44 -14.02
C ALA A 316 -25.18 16.53 -15.07
N ALA A 317 -26.43 16.62 -15.51
CA ALA A 317 -26.91 17.71 -16.36
C ALA A 317 -26.88 19.09 -15.67
N TYR A 318 -26.70 19.10 -14.34
CA TYR A 318 -26.67 20.30 -13.50
C TYR A 318 -25.46 20.23 -12.54
N ASP A 319 -24.62 21.26 -12.57
CA ASP A 319 -23.45 21.40 -11.70
C ASP A 319 -23.71 22.52 -10.67
N PRO A 320 -24.08 22.17 -9.43
CA PRO A 320 -24.38 23.17 -8.41
C PRO A 320 -23.16 24.03 -8.03
N LEU A 321 -21.93 23.54 -8.22
CA LEU A 321 -20.72 24.31 -7.90
C LEU A 321 -20.51 25.44 -8.91
N LYS A 322 -20.78 25.19 -10.20
CA LYS A 322 -20.76 26.23 -11.24
C LYS A 322 -21.83 27.27 -11.00
N ASP A 323 -23.03 26.86 -10.59
CA ASP A 323 -24.11 27.79 -10.34
C ASP A 323 -23.87 28.66 -9.09
N ILE A 324 -23.37 28.09 -8.00
CA ILE A 324 -22.96 28.89 -6.83
C ILE A 324 -21.87 29.90 -7.22
N SER A 325 -20.90 29.49 -8.05
CA SER A 325 -19.85 30.41 -8.54
C SER A 325 -20.44 31.56 -9.36
N ARG A 326 -21.33 31.25 -10.31
CA ARG A 326 -22.02 32.24 -11.14
C ARG A 326 -22.88 33.21 -10.33
N ILE A 327 -23.51 32.74 -9.25
CA ILE A 327 -24.27 33.59 -8.33
C ILE A 327 -23.31 34.48 -7.54
N ALA A 328 -22.27 33.91 -6.94
CA ALA A 328 -21.28 34.63 -6.12
C ALA A 328 -20.56 35.75 -6.89
N ASP A 329 -20.33 35.58 -8.19
CA ASP A 329 -19.73 36.60 -9.06
C ASP A 329 -20.61 37.84 -9.24
N LYS A 330 -21.93 37.70 -9.10
CA LYS A 330 -22.91 38.79 -9.24
C LYS A 330 -23.27 39.44 -7.90
N VAL A 331 -22.80 38.89 -6.78
CA VAL A 331 -23.10 39.42 -5.44
C VAL A 331 -22.11 40.54 -5.07
N GLU A 332 -22.65 41.74 -4.85
CA GLU A 332 -21.87 42.89 -4.36
C GLU A 332 -21.64 42.84 -2.84
N ASP A 333 -22.58 42.27 -2.09
CA ASP A 333 -22.48 42.11 -0.63
C ASP A 333 -21.33 41.16 -0.28
N LYS A 334 -20.32 41.70 0.41
CA LYS A 334 -19.10 40.95 0.77
C LYS A 334 -19.37 39.78 1.72
N ALA A 335 -20.32 39.93 2.66
CA ALA A 335 -20.65 38.89 3.61
C ALA A 335 -21.39 37.74 2.94
N LEU A 336 -22.37 38.05 2.09
CA LEU A 336 -23.10 37.05 1.31
C LEU A 336 -22.17 36.34 0.30
N LYS A 337 -21.26 37.08 -0.34
CA LYS A 337 -20.24 36.48 -1.22
C LYS A 337 -19.36 35.49 -0.45
N LEU A 338 -18.92 35.84 0.77
CA LEU A 338 -18.13 34.93 1.62
C LEU A 338 -18.94 33.69 2.06
N GLN A 339 -20.24 33.83 2.32
CA GLN A 339 -21.13 32.71 2.65
C GLN A 339 -21.30 31.76 1.46
N LEU A 340 -21.55 32.29 0.26
CA LEU A 340 -21.65 31.49 -0.98
C LEU A 340 -20.34 30.77 -1.29
N GLU A 341 -19.20 31.42 -1.07
CA GLU A 341 -17.88 30.82 -1.22
C GLU A 341 -17.62 29.70 -0.20
N THR A 342 -18.07 29.87 1.04
CA THR A 342 -18.02 28.82 2.06
C THR A 342 -18.90 27.64 1.65
N LEU A 343 -20.14 27.89 1.26
CA LEU A 343 -21.07 26.86 0.80
C LEU A 343 -20.51 26.09 -0.42
N ARG A 344 -19.88 26.80 -1.36
CA ARG A 344 -19.22 26.18 -2.51
C ARG A 344 -18.11 25.21 -2.08
N ARG A 345 -17.26 25.62 -1.13
CA ARG A 345 -16.18 24.78 -0.60
C ARG A 345 -16.73 23.54 0.11
N ASP A 346 -17.74 23.72 0.95
CA ASP A 346 -18.35 22.62 1.71
C ASP A 346 -19.05 21.62 0.79
N LEU A 347 -19.77 22.12 -0.22
CA LEU A 347 -20.43 21.27 -1.21
C LEU A 347 -19.41 20.49 -2.06
N ARG A 348 -18.30 21.13 -2.45
CA ARG A 348 -17.21 20.46 -3.17
C ARG A 348 -16.57 19.35 -2.33
N ALA A 349 -16.25 19.64 -1.06
CA ALA A 349 -15.67 18.64 -0.15
C ALA A 349 -16.63 17.46 0.08
N SER A 350 -17.93 17.74 0.25
CA SER A 350 -18.95 16.70 0.36
C SER A 350 -19.09 15.86 -0.91
N ALA A 351 -19.04 16.49 -2.09
CA ALA A 351 -19.08 15.79 -3.37
C ALA A 351 -17.87 14.88 -3.56
N GLN A 352 -16.67 15.39 -3.27
CA GLN A 352 -15.44 14.61 -3.29
C GLN A 352 -15.52 13.38 -2.36
N ALA A 353 -15.94 13.56 -1.11
CA ALA A 353 -16.08 12.45 -0.16
C ALA A 353 -17.07 11.38 -0.65
N ARG A 354 -18.17 11.79 -1.31
CA ARG A 354 -19.11 10.84 -1.94
C ARG A 354 -18.48 10.09 -3.11
N ASP A 355 -17.69 10.78 -3.93
CA ASP A 355 -16.98 10.17 -5.06
C ASP A 355 -15.98 9.10 -4.57
N GLU A 356 -15.21 9.40 -3.52
CA GLU A 356 -14.27 8.46 -2.90
C GLU A 356 -14.98 7.23 -2.31
N GLN A 357 -16.08 7.42 -1.59
CA GLN A 357 -16.90 6.33 -1.05
C GLN A 357 -17.49 5.46 -2.17
N ARG A 358 -17.97 6.08 -3.25
CA ARG A 358 -18.49 5.38 -4.43
C ARG A 358 -17.41 4.55 -5.09
N ASP A 359 -16.22 5.12 -5.29
CA ASP A 359 -15.09 4.43 -5.89
C ASP A 359 -14.66 3.22 -5.04
N GLN A 360 -14.65 3.35 -3.71
CA GLN A 360 -14.41 2.23 -2.81
C GLN A 360 -15.49 1.15 -2.92
N ALA A 361 -16.77 1.54 -2.95
CA ALA A 361 -17.88 0.61 -3.09
C ALA A 361 -17.82 -0.16 -4.42
N ILE A 362 -17.47 0.51 -5.52
CA ILE A 362 -17.25 -0.11 -6.83
C ILE A 362 -16.13 -1.15 -6.74
N ARG A 363 -14.97 -0.81 -6.14
CA ARG A 363 -13.86 -1.77 -5.97
C ARG A 363 -14.30 -3.00 -5.18
N SER A 364 -15.04 -2.82 -4.09
CA SER A 364 -15.56 -3.94 -3.29
C SER A 364 -16.54 -4.82 -4.07
N GLN A 365 -17.44 -4.24 -4.87
CA GLN A 365 -18.36 -4.99 -5.73
C GLN A 365 -17.63 -5.78 -6.81
N LEU A 366 -16.60 -5.18 -7.44
CA LEU A 366 -15.76 -5.87 -8.41
C LEU A 366 -15.01 -7.06 -7.77
N GLN A 367 -14.50 -6.89 -6.55
CA GLN A 367 -13.86 -7.98 -5.80
C GLN A 367 -14.84 -9.10 -5.46
N LEU A 368 -16.05 -8.76 -5.00
CA LEU A 368 -17.11 -9.73 -4.71
C LEU A 368 -17.52 -10.50 -5.97
N GLY A 369 -17.73 -9.80 -7.09
CA GLY A 369 -18.07 -10.43 -8.36
C GLY A 369 -16.99 -11.38 -8.87
N ALA A 370 -15.70 -11.01 -8.70
CA ALA A 370 -14.59 -11.91 -9.01
C ALA A 370 -14.61 -13.18 -8.12
N PHE A 371 -14.85 -13.02 -6.81
CA PHE A 371 -14.96 -14.15 -5.88
C PHE A 371 -16.15 -15.06 -6.21
N LEU A 372 -17.34 -14.50 -6.43
CA LEU A 372 -18.52 -15.28 -6.81
C LEU A 372 -18.30 -16.02 -8.13
N CYS A 373 -17.57 -15.44 -9.08
CA CYS A 373 -17.19 -16.11 -10.32
C CYS A 373 -16.28 -17.33 -10.07
N THR A 374 -15.42 -17.32 -9.04
CA THR A 374 -14.67 -18.53 -8.66
C THR A 374 -15.60 -19.62 -8.15
N LYS A 375 -16.57 -19.24 -7.31
CA LYS A 375 -17.58 -20.17 -6.79
C LYS A 375 -18.43 -20.78 -7.89
N LEU A 376 -18.88 -19.99 -8.86
CA LEU A 376 -19.61 -20.48 -10.03
C LEU A 376 -18.80 -21.49 -10.84
N LYS A 377 -17.49 -21.28 -10.99
CA LYS A 377 -16.63 -22.26 -11.63
C LYS A 377 -16.56 -23.54 -10.80
N ASP A 378 -16.19 -23.45 -9.53
CA ASP A 378 -15.93 -24.61 -8.68
C ASP A 378 -17.18 -25.48 -8.56
N ASP A 379 -18.32 -24.88 -8.21
CA ASP A 379 -19.59 -25.58 -8.04
C ASP A 379 -20.13 -26.06 -9.40
N GLY A 380 -19.94 -25.29 -10.47
CA GLY A 380 -20.36 -25.64 -11.82
C GLY A 380 -19.60 -26.83 -12.41
N LEU A 381 -18.27 -26.89 -12.24
CA LEU A 381 -17.46 -28.03 -12.69
C LEU A 381 -17.72 -29.29 -11.83
N PHE A 382 -17.98 -29.10 -10.54
CA PHE A 382 -18.35 -30.19 -9.66
C PHE A 382 -19.70 -30.80 -10.08
N LEU A 383 -20.69 -29.96 -10.37
CA LEU A 383 -22.00 -30.41 -10.86
C LEU A 383 -21.89 -31.15 -12.20
N ASP A 384 -21.11 -30.64 -13.16
CA ASP A 384 -20.85 -31.34 -14.42
C ASP A 384 -20.29 -32.76 -14.19
N THR A 385 -19.41 -32.90 -13.20
CA THR A 385 -18.81 -34.19 -12.82
C THR A 385 -19.87 -35.13 -12.25
N LEU A 386 -20.73 -34.63 -11.35
CA LEU A 386 -21.84 -35.41 -10.81
C LEU A 386 -22.82 -35.85 -11.90
N GLN A 387 -23.17 -34.94 -12.81
CA GLN A 387 -24.04 -35.20 -13.95
C GLN A 387 -23.46 -36.30 -14.84
N SER A 388 -22.19 -36.16 -15.23
CA SER A 388 -21.50 -37.16 -16.06
C SER A 388 -21.41 -38.54 -15.40
N ASN A 389 -21.22 -38.57 -14.08
CA ASN A 389 -21.18 -39.82 -13.31
C ASN A 389 -22.56 -40.47 -13.19
N TYR A 390 -23.61 -39.67 -13.00
CA TYR A 390 -24.99 -40.13 -12.97
C TYR A 390 -25.37 -40.75 -14.33
N GLN A 391 -25.14 -40.02 -15.43
CA GLN A 391 -25.40 -40.50 -16.79
C GLN A 391 -24.73 -41.85 -17.07
N ARG A 392 -23.43 -41.95 -16.78
CA ARG A 392 -22.66 -43.20 -16.99
C ARG A 392 -23.11 -44.37 -16.13
N SER A 393 -23.56 -44.12 -14.89
CA SER A 393 -23.81 -45.19 -13.91
C SER A 393 -25.27 -45.58 -13.78
N CYS A 394 -26.19 -44.73 -14.25
CA CYS A 394 -27.62 -44.83 -13.94
C CYS A 394 -28.56 -44.77 -15.14
N GLU A 395 -28.08 -44.41 -16.34
CA GLU A 395 -28.90 -44.40 -17.56
C GLU A 395 -28.77 -45.70 -18.39
N GLY A 396 -27.99 -46.68 -17.91
CA GLY A 396 -27.78 -47.99 -18.56
C GLY A 396 -28.63 -49.14 -18.01
N GLN A 397 -28.76 -50.22 -18.77
CA GLN A 397 -29.42 -51.45 -18.32
C GLN A 397 -28.63 -52.11 -17.17
N GLY A 398 -29.31 -52.50 -16.09
CA GLY A 398 -28.69 -53.11 -14.90
C GLY A 398 -28.23 -52.12 -13.83
N ALA A 399 -28.68 -50.86 -13.88
CA ALA A 399 -28.37 -49.86 -12.86
C ALA A 399 -28.99 -50.22 -11.48
N ASP A 400 -28.20 -50.03 -10.43
CA ASP A 400 -28.66 -50.18 -9.04
C ASP A 400 -29.57 -49.00 -8.66
N GLU A 401 -30.86 -49.25 -8.54
CA GLU A 401 -31.89 -48.25 -8.25
C GLU A 401 -31.62 -47.48 -6.95
N THR A 402 -31.15 -48.15 -5.89
CA THR A 402 -30.89 -47.51 -4.59
C THR A 402 -29.71 -46.57 -4.70
N ARG A 403 -28.63 -47.02 -5.35
CA ARG A 403 -27.43 -46.20 -5.58
C ARG A 403 -27.72 -45.03 -6.53
N CYS A 404 -28.58 -45.24 -7.52
CA CYS A 404 -28.96 -44.20 -8.47
C CYS A 404 -29.89 -43.16 -7.85
N ALA A 405 -30.82 -43.55 -6.97
CA ALA A 405 -31.62 -42.61 -6.20
C ALA A 405 -30.75 -41.72 -5.30
N ALA A 406 -29.75 -42.30 -4.62
CA ALA A 406 -28.81 -41.53 -3.79
C ALA A 406 -27.97 -40.54 -4.62
N ARG A 407 -27.44 -40.98 -5.77
CA ARG A 407 -26.70 -40.10 -6.70
C ARG A 407 -27.56 -38.99 -7.27
N LYS A 408 -28.83 -39.29 -7.62
CA LYS A 408 -29.77 -38.29 -8.12
C LYS A 408 -30.06 -37.23 -7.06
N LYS A 409 -30.32 -37.65 -5.81
CA LYS A 409 -30.49 -36.73 -4.67
C LYS A 409 -29.28 -35.82 -4.47
N GLN A 410 -28.07 -36.36 -4.58
CA GLN A 410 -26.85 -35.57 -4.49
C GLN A 410 -26.73 -34.56 -5.65
N LEU A 411 -26.95 -35.01 -6.88
CA LEU A 411 -26.93 -34.16 -8.08
C LEU A 411 -27.93 -33.00 -7.96
N ASP A 412 -29.17 -33.30 -7.58
CA ASP A 412 -30.23 -32.29 -7.46
C ASP A 412 -29.92 -31.28 -6.35
N GLY A 413 -29.44 -31.75 -5.18
CA GLY A 413 -29.04 -30.85 -4.09
C GLY A 413 -27.87 -29.93 -4.47
N HIS A 414 -26.90 -30.40 -5.26
CA HIS A 414 -25.83 -29.52 -5.77
C HIS A 414 -26.30 -28.59 -6.87
N ALA A 415 -27.28 -28.99 -7.68
CA ALA A 415 -27.90 -28.12 -8.69
C ALA A 415 -28.62 -26.95 -8.02
N GLU A 416 -29.36 -27.19 -6.94
CA GLU A 416 -30.02 -26.15 -6.14
C GLU A 416 -29.01 -25.16 -5.55
N VAL A 417 -27.89 -25.65 -4.99
CA VAL A 417 -26.81 -24.78 -4.47
C VAL A 417 -26.20 -23.93 -5.59
N LEU A 418 -25.90 -24.52 -6.74
CA LEU A 418 -25.35 -23.77 -7.88
C LEU A 418 -26.33 -22.72 -8.38
N GLU A 419 -27.62 -23.06 -8.47
CA GLU A 419 -28.67 -22.12 -8.88
C GLU A 419 -28.75 -20.94 -7.91
N PHE A 420 -28.67 -21.18 -6.60
CA PHE A 420 -28.62 -20.12 -5.59
C PHE A 420 -27.42 -19.18 -5.82
N VAL A 421 -26.20 -19.72 -5.96
CA VAL A 421 -24.99 -18.90 -6.19
C VAL A 421 -25.07 -18.15 -7.52
N LEU A 422 -25.62 -18.77 -8.57
CA LEU A 422 -25.82 -18.15 -9.88
C LEU A 422 -26.81 -17.00 -9.85
N ASN A 423 -27.90 -17.15 -9.10
CA ASN A 423 -28.87 -16.07 -8.89
C ASN A 423 -28.25 -14.93 -8.09
N TYR A 424 -27.52 -15.23 -7.01
CA TYR A 424 -26.83 -14.21 -6.23
C TYR A 424 -25.78 -13.43 -7.05
N TYR A 425 -24.99 -14.13 -7.89
CA TYR A 425 -24.06 -13.51 -8.82
C TYR A 425 -24.77 -12.61 -9.84
N ALA A 426 -25.88 -13.09 -10.42
CA ALA A 426 -26.65 -12.33 -11.39
C ALA A 426 -27.21 -11.04 -10.78
N ASP A 427 -27.78 -11.13 -9.58
CA ASP A 427 -28.37 -10.00 -8.87
C ASP A 427 -27.30 -8.98 -8.46
N SER A 428 -26.14 -9.43 -7.96
CA SER A 428 -25.00 -8.56 -7.65
C SER A 428 -24.45 -7.85 -8.90
N LEU A 429 -24.33 -8.56 -10.02
CA LEU A 429 -23.87 -8.01 -11.30
C LEU A 429 -24.83 -6.95 -11.84
N VAL A 430 -26.13 -7.26 -11.90
CA VAL A 430 -27.17 -6.33 -12.35
C VAL A 430 -27.27 -5.14 -11.41
N GLY A 431 -27.28 -5.37 -10.10
CA GLY A 431 -27.29 -4.30 -9.10
C GLY A 431 -26.10 -3.36 -9.25
N SER A 432 -24.90 -3.87 -9.50
CA SER A 432 -23.72 -3.06 -9.78
C SER A 432 -23.89 -2.20 -11.04
N ALA A 433 -24.41 -2.78 -12.13
CA ALA A 433 -24.65 -2.08 -13.38
C ALA A 433 -25.73 -0.99 -13.29
N LEU A 434 -26.73 -1.17 -12.43
CA LEU A 434 -27.78 -0.18 -12.21
C LEU A 434 -27.34 0.96 -11.29
N ASN A 435 -26.48 0.66 -10.32
CA ASN A 435 -26.04 1.63 -9.31
C ASN A 435 -24.86 2.50 -9.78
N TYR A 436 -24.04 2.02 -10.72
CA TYR A 436 -22.81 2.69 -11.10
C TYR A 436 -22.65 2.83 -12.63
N PRO A 437 -22.26 4.01 -13.14
CA PRO A 437 -21.89 4.22 -14.53
C PRO A 437 -20.72 3.34 -15.00
N LYS A 438 -20.75 2.95 -16.28
CA LYS A 438 -19.73 2.11 -16.93
C LYS A 438 -18.33 2.72 -16.82
N GLU A 439 -18.21 4.03 -17.02
CA GLU A 439 -16.95 4.77 -17.03
C GLU A 439 -16.29 4.75 -15.64
N GLN A 440 -17.10 4.90 -14.57
CA GLN A 440 -16.62 4.86 -13.20
C GLN A 440 -16.15 3.45 -12.82
N MET A 441 -16.91 2.42 -13.17
CA MET A 441 -16.49 1.03 -12.93
C MET A 441 -15.22 0.66 -13.72
N ALA A 442 -15.11 1.12 -14.97
CA ALA A 442 -13.93 0.89 -15.80
C ALA A 442 -12.68 1.55 -15.20
N ALA A 443 -12.80 2.75 -14.62
CA ALA A 443 -11.70 3.44 -13.94
C ALA A 443 -11.19 2.65 -12.72
N GLN A 444 -12.10 2.03 -11.96
CA GLN A 444 -11.75 1.26 -10.76
C GLN A 444 -11.25 -0.17 -11.04
N LEU A 445 -11.45 -0.68 -12.25
CA LEU A 445 -10.98 -2.02 -12.63
C LEU A 445 -9.45 -2.13 -12.50
N SER A 446 -8.70 -1.17 -13.03
CA SER A 446 -7.23 -1.18 -12.98
C SER A 446 -6.71 -1.17 -11.54
N VAL A 447 -7.32 -0.35 -10.69
CA VAL A 447 -6.99 -0.25 -9.26
C VAL A 447 -7.23 -1.59 -8.56
N THR A 448 -8.41 -2.17 -8.77
CA THR A 448 -8.80 -3.46 -8.19
C THR A 448 -7.86 -4.59 -8.64
N GLU A 449 -7.48 -4.61 -9.91
CA GLU A 449 -6.56 -5.62 -10.43
C GLU A 449 -5.17 -5.51 -9.79
N GLN A 450 -4.66 -4.30 -9.59
CA GLN A 450 -3.36 -4.08 -8.95
C GLN A 450 -3.39 -4.48 -7.47
N GLN A 451 -4.49 -4.21 -6.76
CA GLN A 451 -4.71 -4.69 -5.39
C GLN A 451 -4.72 -6.23 -5.32
N MET A 452 -5.36 -6.90 -6.28
CA MET A 452 -5.39 -8.35 -6.34
C MET A 452 -4.02 -8.96 -6.70
N GLN A 453 -3.22 -8.29 -7.54
CA GLN A 453 -1.87 -8.76 -7.90
C GLN A 453 -0.90 -8.73 -6.72
N GLY A 454 -1.02 -7.73 -5.84
CA GLY A 454 -0.18 -7.61 -4.65
C GLY A 454 -0.42 -8.74 -3.65
N ARG A 455 -1.66 -9.20 -3.52
CA ARG A 455 -2.08 -10.28 -2.61
C ARG A 455 -1.72 -11.64 -3.25
N SER A 456 -0.88 -12.45 -2.60
CA SER A 456 -0.23 -13.63 -3.21
C SER A 456 -1.10 -14.59 -4.06
N LYS A 457 -0.51 -15.13 -5.15
CA LYS A 457 -0.79 -16.35 -5.96
C LYS A 457 -2.23 -16.80 -6.30
N ASN A 458 -3.28 -16.03 -6.05
CA ASN A 458 -4.61 -16.40 -6.51
C ASN A 458 -4.88 -15.88 -7.93
N ASN A 459 -5.55 -16.69 -8.75
CA ASN A 459 -5.98 -16.33 -10.11
C ASN A 459 -7.21 -15.39 -10.12
N LEU A 460 -7.48 -14.70 -9.00
CA LEU A 460 -8.61 -13.77 -8.83
C LEU A 460 -8.64 -12.69 -9.89
N GLN A 461 -7.48 -12.22 -10.37
CA GLN A 461 -7.41 -11.26 -11.46
C GLN A 461 -8.09 -11.79 -12.74
N LYS A 462 -7.94 -13.09 -13.06
CA LYS A 462 -8.60 -13.69 -14.23
C LYS A 462 -10.12 -13.69 -14.06
N TYR A 463 -10.61 -14.02 -12.87
CA TYR A 463 -12.04 -13.99 -12.57
C TYR A 463 -12.60 -12.57 -12.55
N LEU A 464 -11.84 -11.59 -12.09
CA LEU A 464 -12.21 -10.18 -12.18
C LEU A 464 -12.38 -9.74 -13.64
N GLN A 465 -11.49 -10.16 -14.54
CA GLN A 465 -11.61 -9.86 -15.97
C GLN A 465 -12.83 -10.52 -16.61
N VAL A 466 -13.14 -11.76 -16.27
CA VAL A 466 -14.37 -12.43 -16.75
C VAL A 466 -15.62 -11.79 -16.15
N HIS A 467 -15.61 -11.44 -14.88
CA HIS A 467 -16.71 -10.72 -14.25
C HIS A 467 -16.93 -9.37 -14.93
N TRP A 468 -15.87 -8.60 -15.20
CA TRP A 468 -15.96 -7.35 -15.95
C TRP A 468 -16.52 -7.55 -17.36
N LYS A 469 -16.13 -8.63 -18.06
CA LYS A 469 -16.70 -8.98 -19.36
C LYS A 469 -18.21 -9.26 -19.28
N ASN A 470 -18.64 -10.02 -18.26
CA ASN A 470 -20.06 -10.31 -18.03
C ASN A 470 -20.86 -9.02 -17.74
N LEU A 471 -20.31 -8.16 -16.88
CA LEU A 471 -20.89 -6.87 -16.51
C LEU A 471 -21.00 -5.93 -17.72
N LYS A 472 -19.94 -5.83 -18.52
CA LYS A 472 -19.90 -5.04 -19.76
C LYS A 472 -20.95 -5.51 -20.77
N SER A 473 -21.09 -6.84 -20.94
CA SER A 473 -22.13 -7.41 -21.80
C SER A 473 -23.53 -6.96 -21.36
N TYR A 474 -23.83 -7.03 -20.06
CA TYR A 474 -25.11 -6.56 -19.52
C TYR A 474 -25.32 -5.06 -19.74
N LEU A 475 -24.31 -4.22 -19.47
CA LEU A 475 -24.38 -2.77 -19.71
C LEU A 475 -24.64 -2.40 -21.17
N GLU A 476 -24.23 -3.26 -22.12
CA GLU A 476 -24.38 -3.02 -23.55
C GLU A 476 -25.73 -3.50 -24.11
N ASN A 477 -26.31 -4.57 -23.57
CA ASN A 477 -27.51 -5.19 -24.14
C ASN A 477 -28.70 -5.32 -23.19
N GLY A 478 -28.53 -5.05 -21.89
CA GLY A 478 -29.56 -5.14 -20.86
C GLY A 478 -30.07 -6.55 -20.53
N ARG A 479 -29.41 -7.61 -21.04
CA ARG A 479 -29.91 -9.00 -20.93
C ARG A 479 -29.24 -9.78 -19.82
N VAL A 480 -30.05 -10.36 -18.96
CA VAL A 480 -29.58 -11.29 -17.92
C VAL A 480 -29.27 -12.65 -18.55
N ALA A 481 -27.98 -12.98 -18.65
CA ALA A 481 -27.48 -14.15 -19.36
C ALA A 481 -26.85 -15.20 -18.42
N ARG A 482 -27.61 -15.66 -17.41
CA ARG A 482 -27.13 -16.55 -16.33
C ARG A 482 -26.27 -17.72 -16.81
N SER A 483 -26.78 -18.55 -17.74
CA SER A 483 -26.01 -19.68 -18.28
C SER A 483 -24.73 -19.26 -19.00
N GLY A 484 -24.77 -18.14 -19.73
CA GLY A 484 -23.60 -17.57 -20.40
C GLY A 484 -22.55 -17.06 -19.42
N TRP A 485 -22.97 -16.46 -18.30
CA TRP A 485 -22.08 -15.99 -17.25
C TRP A 485 -21.45 -17.14 -16.47
N LEU A 486 -22.22 -18.18 -16.13
CA LEU A 486 -21.71 -19.43 -15.54
C LEU A 486 -20.63 -20.05 -16.44
N ASN A 487 -20.92 -20.21 -17.73
CA ASN A 487 -19.97 -20.78 -18.69
C ASN A 487 -18.70 -19.93 -18.84
N SER A 488 -18.85 -18.60 -18.82
CA SER A 488 -17.70 -17.69 -18.86
C SER A 488 -16.81 -17.86 -17.63
N CYS A 489 -17.39 -17.96 -16.43
CA CYS A 489 -16.64 -18.23 -15.19
C CYS A 489 -15.94 -19.60 -15.20
N LYS A 490 -16.62 -20.64 -15.71
CA LYS A 490 -16.05 -22.00 -15.85
C LYS A 490 -14.89 -22.09 -16.83
N SER A 491 -14.75 -21.12 -17.75
CA SER A 491 -13.72 -21.14 -18.82
C SER A 491 -12.32 -20.68 -18.39
N ILE A 492 -12.18 -20.14 -17.17
CA ILE A 492 -10.88 -19.77 -16.57
C ILE A 492 -10.17 -21.00 -16.05
#